data_AF-A0AAW1NW48-F1
#
_entry.id   AF-A0AAW1NW48-F1
#
_cell.length_a   1.000
_cell.length_b   1.000
_cell.length_c   1.000
_cell.angle_alpha   90.00
_cell.angle_beta   90.00
_cell.angle_gamma   90.00
#
_symmetry.space_group_name_H-M   'P 1'
#
loop_
_entity.id
_entity.type
_entity.pdbx_description
1 polymer ?
#
loop_
_entity_poly.entity_id
_entity_poly.type
_entity_poly.pdbx_seq_one_letter_code
_entity_poly.pdbx_strand_id
1 'polypeptide(L)'
;MQSTFIICNGPLNLNSATKRGLQLSCRARPARFCTKAVSCSSISSSKVTEAFQQLGLSGYGSKDDVRTAYLAKMKQLHPDLNPGGGTTELAARVTVAYHDLMQGFLDGTIGDLSDIDVFDSPEGEPDHIFINPFACNISPMEWRELQHIATTAVNDIEAALSRHGVYMQSTAVSWLTAAQLQSITADLTAMEDSLSFEFTSWLISDCLLRAGRANNMMPMAG
;
A
#
# COMPACT_ATOMS: atom_id res chain seq x y z
N MET A 1 9.66 -52.02 16.00
CA MET A 1 9.31 -52.16 14.56
C MET A 1 10.00 -51.03 13.82
N GLN A 2 11.07 -51.37 13.10
CA GLN A 2 11.84 -50.44 12.28
C GLN A 2 11.10 -50.27 10.94
N SER A 3 10.94 -49.05 10.46
CA SER A 3 10.64 -48.79 9.05
C SER A 3 11.33 -47.51 8.63
N THR A 4 12.37 -47.68 7.81
CA THR A 4 13.16 -46.67 7.12
C THR A 4 12.45 -46.29 5.82
N PHE A 5 12.36 -45.01 5.45
CA PHE A 5 12.31 -44.61 4.03
C PHE A 5 12.88 -43.20 3.80
N ILE A 6 14.12 -43.22 3.30
CA ILE A 6 14.88 -42.40 2.35
C ILE A 6 14.31 -41.05 1.84
N ILE A 7 15.22 -40.06 1.86
CA ILE A 7 15.22 -38.69 1.32
C ILE A 7 15.46 -38.68 -0.20
N CYS A 8 14.85 -37.72 -0.92
CA CYS A 8 15.43 -37.17 -2.15
C CYS A 8 15.46 -35.64 -2.08
N ASN A 9 16.66 -35.10 -1.86
CA ASN A 9 17.07 -33.74 -2.26
C ASN A 9 17.74 -33.86 -3.62
N GLY A 10 17.44 -32.99 -4.58
CA GLY A 10 18.27 -32.83 -5.77
C GLY A 10 17.71 -31.85 -6.83
N PRO A 11 18.57 -31.09 -7.53
CA PRO A 11 18.27 -29.74 -8.04
C PRO A 11 18.08 -29.69 -9.56
N LEU A 12 17.48 -28.62 -10.09
CA LEU A 12 17.61 -28.28 -11.51
C LEU A 12 17.82 -26.77 -11.72
N ASN A 13 19.07 -26.44 -12.04
CA ASN A 13 19.49 -25.25 -12.75
C ASN A 13 19.49 -25.59 -14.25
N LEU A 14 18.95 -24.70 -15.10
CA LEU A 14 19.33 -24.64 -16.51
C LEU A 14 19.09 -23.24 -17.07
N ASN A 15 20.21 -22.59 -17.40
CA ASN A 15 20.30 -21.38 -18.20
C ASN A 15 19.91 -21.60 -19.67
N SER A 16 19.65 -20.46 -20.33
CA SER A 16 20.03 -20.10 -21.71
C SER A 16 18.93 -20.06 -22.80
N ALA A 17 18.74 -18.81 -23.26
CA ALA A 17 18.67 -18.34 -24.65
C ALA A 17 17.61 -18.91 -25.61
N THR A 18 16.83 -18.02 -26.24
CA THR A 18 17.03 -17.67 -27.67
C THR A 18 16.11 -16.51 -28.08
N LYS A 19 16.73 -15.44 -28.60
CA LYS A 19 16.14 -14.35 -29.37
C LYS A 19 15.31 -14.88 -30.55
N ARG A 20 14.10 -14.37 -30.75
CA ARG A 20 13.57 -14.07 -32.10
C ARG A 20 12.60 -12.91 -32.01
N GLY A 21 12.93 -11.83 -32.72
CA GLY A 21 12.15 -10.61 -32.76
C GLY A 21 10.85 -10.79 -33.53
N LEU A 22 9.84 -10.03 -33.13
CA LEU A 22 8.74 -9.61 -33.97
C LEU A 22 8.40 -8.18 -33.56
N GLN A 23 8.96 -7.25 -34.34
CA GLN A 23 8.54 -5.87 -34.40
C GLN A 23 7.18 -5.86 -35.11
N LEU A 24 6.10 -5.60 -34.38
CA LEU A 24 4.80 -5.27 -34.94
C LEU A 24 4.24 -4.06 -34.20
N SER A 25 4.48 -2.91 -34.82
CA SER A 25 3.73 -1.68 -34.62
C SER A 25 2.24 -1.93 -34.87
N CYS A 26 1.39 -1.61 -33.91
CA CYS A 26 0.00 -1.21 -34.13
C CYS A 26 -0.47 -0.35 -32.93
N ARG A 27 -0.73 0.94 -33.18
CA ARG A 27 -1.57 1.78 -32.32
C ARG A 27 -3.01 1.23 -32.36
N ALA A 28 -3.56 0.84 -31.21
CA ALA A 28 -5.01 0.82 -30.97
C ALA A 28 -5.31 0.74 -29.46
N ARG A 29 -6.35 1.46 -29.03
CA ARG A 29 -6.83 1.66 -27.65
C ARG A 29 -7.13 0.34 -26.90
N PRO A 30 -7.01 0.28 -25.56
CA PRO A 30 -7.45 -0.88 -24.80
C PRO A 30 -8.96 -0.75 -24.50
N ALA A 31 -9.75 -1.63 -25.08
CA ALA A 31 -11.07 -1.95 -24.54
C ALA A 31 -11.23 -3.47 -24.65
N ARG A 32 -11.74 -4.07 -23.57
CA ARG A 32 -12.00 -5.50 -23.34
C ARG A 32 -10.85 -6.24 -22.65
N PHE A 33 -10.76 -6.03 -21.34
CA PHE A 33 -10.22 -7.04 -20.44
C PHE A 33 -11.07 -8.31 -20.56
N CYS A 34 -10.39 -9.42 -20.88
CA CYS A 34 -10.92 -10.77 -20.80
C CYS A 34 -11.40 -11.07 -19.37
N THR A 35 -12.71 -11.20 -19.19
CA THR A 35 -13.29 -11.89 -18.04
C THR A 35 -13.06 -13.39 -18.21
N LYS A 36 -11.90 -13.89 -17.78
CA LYS A 36 -11.85 -15.24 -17.23
C LYS A 36 -12.22 -15.10 -15.76
N ALA A 37 -13.50 -15.31 -15.46
CA ALA A 37 -13.96 -15.53 -14.12
C ALA A 37 -13.25 -16.77 -13.57
N VAL A 38 -12.15 -16.54 -12.85
CA VAL A 38 -11.76 -17.46 -11.79
C VAL A 38 -12.98 -17.52 -10.87
N SER A 39 -13.47 -18.72 -10.62
CA SER A 39 -14.54 -18.99 -9.67
C SER A 39 -14.05 -18.58 -8.28
N CYS A 40 -14.09 -17.29 -7.97
CA CYS A 40 -13.91 -16.78 -6.62
C CYS A 40 -15.15 -17.22 -5.85
N SER A 41 -14.98 -18.20 -4.98
CA SER A 41 -15.89 -18.44 -3.87
C SER A 41 -15.92 -17.17 -3.03
N SER A 42 -16.87 -16.29 -3.32
CA SER A 42 -17.11 -15.08 -2.56
C SER A 42 -17.42 -15.48 -1.12
N ILE A 43 -16.48 -15.22 -0.22
CA ILE A 43 -16.73 -15.35 1.22
C ILE A 43 -17.83 -14.33 1.53
N SER A 44 -18.97 -14.80 2.02
CA SER A 44 -20.06 -13.92 2.40
C SER A 44 -19.63 -13.04 3.57
N SER A 45 -20.06 -11.77 3.58
CA SER A 45 -19.76 -10.81 4.66
C SER A 45 -20.07 -11.36 6.07
N SER A 46 -21.06 -12.25 6.20
CA SER A 46 -21.37 -12.97 7.43
C SER A 46 -20.26 -13.89 7.92
N LYS A 47 -19.58 -14.63 7.03
CA LYS A 47 -18.47 -15.53 7.38
C LYS A 47 -17.24 -14.76 7.81
N VAL A 48 -16.98 -13.63 7.17
CA VAL A 48 -15.88 -12.72 7.56
C VAL A 48 -16.09 -12.22 8.99
N THR A 49 -17.29 -11.73 9.29
CA THR A 49 -17.62 -11.21 10.63
C THR A 49 -17.51 -12.30 11.70
N GLU A 50 -17.97 -13.53 11.40
CA GLU A 50 -17.84 -14.68 12.30
C GLU A 50 -16.37 -15.05 12.54
N ALA A 51 -15.53 -15.05 11.51
CA ALA A 51 -14.10 -15.34 11.64
C ALA A 51 -13.38 -14.28 12.52
N PHE A 52 -13.72 -12.99 12.38
CA PHE A 52 -13.22 -11.93 13.27
C PHE A 52 -13.67 -12.16 14.72
N GLN A 53 -14.93 -12.54 14.95
CA GLN A 53 -15.42 -12.87 16.30
C GLN A 53 -14.71 -14.11 16.89
N GLN A 54 -14.41 -15.13 16.08
CA GLN A 54 -13.65 -16.30 16.50
C GLN A 54 -12.22 -15.95 16.95
N LEU A 55 -11.65 -14.86 16.44
CA LEU A 55 -10.37 -14.30 16.90
C LEU A 55 -10.52 -13.29 18.05
N GLY A 56 -11.74 -12.90 18.40
CA GLY A 56 -12.03 -11.93 19.46
C GLY A 56 -11.92 -10.47 19.01
N LEU A 57 -12.01 -10.22 17.71
CA LEU A 57 -12.01 -8.89 17.10
C LEU A 57 -13.45 -8.41 16.85
N SER A 58 -13.68 -7.09 16.85
CA SER A 58 -15.02 -6.48 16.78
C SER A 58 -15.66 -6.46 15.38
N GLY A 59 -15.05 -7.14 14.40
CA GLY A 59 -15.62 -7.36 13.07
C GLY A 59 -14.78 -6.81 11.91
N TYR A 60 -13.86 -5.88 12.20
CA TYR A 60 -12.93 -5.31 11.22
C TYR A 60 -11.60 -5.00 11.91
N GLY A 61 -10.48 -5.26 11.22
CA GLY A 61 -9.13 -5.02 11.73
C GLY A 61 -8.11 -5.20 10.61
N SER A 62 -6.90 -4.67 10.82
CA SER A 62 -5.81 -4.84 9.86
C SER A 62 -5.31 -6.28 9.83
N LYS A 63 -4.55 -6.64 8.79
CA LYS A 63 -3.86 -7.93 8.73
C LYS A 63 -2.98 -8.20 9.96
N ASP A 64 -2.34 -7.15 10.49
CA ASP A 64 -1.48 -7.23 11.67
C ASP A 64 -2.29 -7.44 12.97
N ASP A 65 -3.48 -6.84 13.08
CA ASP A 65 -4.39 -7.08 14.20
C ASP A 65 -4.86 -8.54 14.24
N VAL A 66 -5.22 -9.08 13.07
CA VAL A 66 -5.61 -10.50 12.93
C VAL A 66 -4.47 -11.43 13.34
N ARG A 67 -3.24 -11.13 12.90
CA ARG A 67 -2.05 -11.89 13.28
C ARG A 67 -1.77 -11.82 14.78
N THR A 68 -1.87 -10.64 15.36
CA THR A 68 -1.61 -10.41 16.79
C THR A 68 -2.65 -11.13 17.66
N ALA A 69 -3.93 -11.04 17.30
CA ALA A 69 -5.02 -11.74 17.97
C ALA A 69 -4.87 -13.27 17.87
N TYR A 70 -4.49 -13.78 16.70
CA TYR A 70 -4.21 -15.20 16.50
C TYR A 70 -3.08 -15.69 17.40
N LEU A 71 -1.95 -14.97 17.45
CA LEU A 71 -0.82 -15.32 18.31
C LEU A 71 -1.21 -15.28 19.79
N ALA A 72 -2.00 -14.30 20.22
CA ALA A 72 -2.49 -14.21 21.60
C ALA A 72 -3.38 -15.41 21.96
N LYS A 73 -4.31 -15.81 21.08
CA LYS A 73 -5.17 -16.97 21.32
C LYS A 73 -4.41 -18.29 21.28
N MET A 74 -3.50 -18.48 20.34
CA MET A 74 -2.69 -19.71 20.27
C MET A 74 -1.76 -19.86 21.47
N LYS A 75 -1.23 -18.77 22.02
CA LYS A 75 -0.49 -18.78 23.29
C LYS A 75 -1.36 -19.26 24.45
N GLN A 76 -2.65 -18.97 24.48
CA GLN A 76 -3.56 -19.41 25.55
C GLN A 76 -4.04 -20.86 25.35
N LEU A 77 -4.19 -21.30 24.11
CA LEU A 77 -4.76 -22.60 23.74
C LEU A 77 -3.72 -23.70 23.53
N HIS A 78 -2.42 -23.38 23.63
CA HIS A 78 -1.33 -24.32 23.36
C HIS A 78 -1.46 -25.60 24.19
N PRO A 79 -1.30 -26.80 23.59
CA PRO A 79 -1.44 -28.07 24.29
C PRO A 79 -0.46 -28.23 25.46
N ASP A 80 0.75 -27.63 25.37
CA ASP A 80 1.72 -27.64 26.48
C ASP A 80 1.22 -26.91 27.73
N LEU A 81 0.33 -25.93 27.58
CA LEU A 81 -0.29 -25.21 28.69
C LEU A 81 -1.62 -25.85 29.15
N ASN A 82 -2.21 -26.70 28.31
CA ASN A 82 -3.50 -27.35 28.55
C ASN A 82 -3.41 -28.87 28.29
N PRO A 83 -2.71 -29.63 29.14
CA PRO A 83 -2.47 -31.06 28.94
C PRO A 83 -3.73 -31.93 28.97
N GLY A 84 -4.89 -31.37 29.35
CA GLY A 84 -6.19 -32.04 29.37
C GLY A 84 -6.92 -32.10 28.02
N GLY A 85 -6.33 -31.58 26.93
CA GLY A 85 -6.86 -31.72 25.55
C GLY A 85 -8.16 -30.99 25.24
N GLY A 86 -8.78 -30.30 26.21
CA GLY A 86 -10.03 -29.55 26.02
C GLY A 86 -9.92 -28.32 25.12
N THR A 87 -8.71 -27.85 24.82
CA THR A 87 -8.47 -26.65 24.01
C THR A 87 -8.15 -26.94 22.54
N THR A 88 -7.93 -28.21 22.16
CA THR A 88 -7.51 -28.59 20.80
C THR A 88 -8.55 -28.23 19.74
N GLU A 89 -9.84 -28.44 20.03
CA GLU A 89 -10.93 -28.09 19.10
C GLU A 89 -11.05 -26.57 18.92
N LEU A 90 -10.82 -25.79 20.00
CA LEU A 90 -10.80 -24.33 19.94
C LEU A 90 -9.60 -23.81 19.16
N ALA A 91 -8.42 -24.42 19.33
CA ALA A 91 -7.22 -24.07 18.58
C ALA A 91 -7.38 -24.35 17.08
N ALA A 92 -8.03 -25.46 16.72
CA ALA A 92 -8.35 -25.79 15.33
C ALA A 92 -9.31 -24.74 14.71
N ARG A 93 -10.38 -24.36 15.42
CA ARG A 93 -11.30 -23.30 14.97
C ARG A 93 -10.60 -21.96 14.75
N VAL A 94 -9.77 -21.54 15.70
CA VAL A 94 -8.99 -20.28 15.62
C VAL A 94 -8.02 -20.31 14.44
N THR A 95 -7.37 -21.45 14.18
CA THR A 95 -6.47 -21.63 13.03
C THR A 95 -7.22 -21.50 11.70
N VAL A 96 -8.39 -22.13 11.58
CA VAL A 96 -9.23 -22.02 10.37
C VAL A 96 -9.67 -20.58 10.15
N ALA A 97 -10.18 -19.90 11.18
CA ALA A 97 -10.58 -18.49 11.09
C ALA A 97 -9.43 -17.57 10.64
N TYR A 98 -8.23 -17.79 11.16
CA TYR A 98 -7.04 -17.04 10.74
C TYR A 98 -6.72 -17.26 9.26
N HIS A 99 -6.75 -18.51 8.79
CA HIS A 99 -6.50 -18.81 7.38
C HIS A 99 -7.56 -18.21 6.45
N ASP A 100 -8.83 -18.29 6.81
CA ASP A 100 -9.93 -17.71 6.03
C ASP A 100 -9.81 -16.19 5.91
N LEU A 101 -9.45 -15.49 7.00
CA LEU A 101 -9.21 -14.05 6.96
C LEU A 101 -7.96 -13.70 6.15
N MET A 102 -6.84 -14.41 6.34
CA MET A 102 -5.61 -14.16 5.59
C MET A 102 -5.78 -14.39 4.10
N GLN A 103 -6.52 -15.43 3.72
CA GLN A 103 -6.89 -15.66 2.33
C GLN A 103 -7.84 -14.56 1.83
N GLY A 104 -8.78 -14.10 2.66
CA GLY A 104 -9.66 -12.99 2.32
C GLY A 104 -8.93 -11.68 2.02
N PHE A 105 -7.85 -11.37 2.75
CA PHE A 105 -6.96 -10.24 2.47
C PHE A 105 -6.15 -10.44 1.17
N LEU A 106 -5.62 -11.65 0.92
CA LEU A 106 -4.88 -11.97 -0.30
C LEU A 106 -5.76 -11.87 -1.56
N ASP A 107 -7.01 -12.32 -1.45
CA ASP A 107 -7.97 -12.33 -2.55
C ASP A 107 -8.67 -10.97 -2.73
N GLY A 108 -8.34 -9.96 -1.90
CA GLY A 108 -8.92 -8.61 -1.94
C GLY A 108 -10.41 -8.54 -1.54
N THR A 109 -10.95 -9.61 -0.97
CA THR A 109 -12.35 -9.68 -0.50
C THR A 109 -12.55 -9.01 0.85
N ILE A 110 -11.49 -8.90 1.64
CA ILE A 110 -11.43 -8.13 2.88
C ILE A 110 -10.48 -6.97 2.62
N GLY A 111 -10.99 -5.74 2.71
CA GLY A 111 -10.14 -4.56 2.63
C GLY A 111 -9.23 -4.52 3.85
N ASP A 112 -7.93 -4.48 3.63
CA ASP A 112 -6.99 -4.23 4.71
C ASP A 112 -7.11 -2.76 5.11
N LEU A 113 -7.56 -2.52 6.34
CA LEU A 113 -7.67 -1.14 6.84
C LEU A 113 -6.29 -0.50 7.02
N SER A 114 -5.20 -1.29 7.05
CA SER A 114 -3.84 -0.74 6.95
C SER A 114 -3.43 -0.36 5.53
N ASP A 115 -4.19 -0.78 4.51
CA ASP A 115 -3.97 -0.40 3.10
C ASP A 115 -4.87 0.77 2.68
N ILE A 116 -5.56 1.45 3.62
CA ILE A 116 -6.19 2.73 3.31
C ILE A 116 -5.08 3.72 3.01
N ASP A 117 -4.91 4.02 1.73
CA ASP A 117 -3.93 4.98 1.27
C ASP A 117 -4.24 6.36 1.89
N VAL A 118 -3.22 7.00 2.47
CA VAL A 118 -3.27 8.36 3.03
C VAL A 118 -3.74 9.39 2.00
N PHE A 119 -3.62 9.09 0.70
CA PHE A 119 -4.10 9.92 -0.40
C PHE A 119 -5.59 9.71 -0.71
N ASP A 120 -6.21 8.61 -0.26
CA ASP A 120 -7.63 8.32 -0.48
C ASP A 120 -8.48 8.67 0.76
N SER A 121 -7.92 8.58 1.97
CA SER A 121 -8.58 8.98 3.22
C SER A 121 -7.65 9.82 4.11
N PRO A 122 -7.69 11.17 4.00
CA PRO A 122 -6.84 12.04 4.80
C PRO A 122 -7.18 11.96 6.30
N GLU A 123 -6.15 11.95 7.15
CA GLU A 123 -6.28 11.85 8.60
C GLU A 123 -6.47 13.21 9.31
N GLY A 124 -6.48 14.33 8.59
CA GLY A 124 -6.55 15.67 9.17
C GLY A 124 -6.65 16.79 8.14
N GLU A 125 -6.60 18.05 8.60
CA GLU A 125 -6.63 19.21 7.70
C GLU A 125 -5.32 19.34 6.88
N PRO A 126 -5.37 19.80 5.62
CA PRO A 126 -4.21 19.91 4.77
C PRO A 126 -3.55 21.28 5.00
N ASP A 127 -2.69 21.37 5.99
CA ASP A 127 -1.99 22.58 6.43
C ASP A 127 -0.53 22.66 5.95
N HIS A 128 -0.03 21.62 5.29
CA HIS A 128 1.34 21.58 4.78
C HIS A 128 1.39 21.88 3.29
N ILE A 129 2.21 22.87 2.92
CA ILE A 129 2.47 23.17 1.52
C ILE A 129 3.54 22.25 0.95
N PHE A 130 3.27 21.72 -0.24
CA PHE A 130 4.21 20.94 -1.02
C PHE A 130 4.28 21.48 -2.45
N ILE A 131 5.50 21.58 -2.98
CA ILE A 131 5.73 21.95 -4.38
C ILE A 131 6.22 20.74 -5.16
N ASN A 132 5.47 20.33 -6.18
CA ASN A 132 5.85 19.26 -7.07
C ASN A 132 7.09 19.64 -7.90
N PRO A 133 8.25 18.99 -7.69
CA PRO A 133 9.48 19.33 -8.41
C PRO A 133 9.38 19.04 -9.91
N PHE A 134 8.53 18.08 -10.32
CA PHE A 134 8.33 17.72 -11.73
C PHE A 134 7.45 18.72 -12.49
N ALA A 135 6.75 19.60 -11.77
CA ALA A 135 5.96 20.69 -12.33
C ALA A 135 6.74 22.02 -12.36
N CYS A 136 8.04 21.98 -12.01
CA CYS A 136 8.95 23.12 -11.99
C CYS A 136 10.05 22.99 -13.05
N ASN A 137 10.69 24.09 -13.41
CA ASN A 137 11.84 24.11 -14.34
C ASN A 137 13.18 23.75 -13.66
N ILE A 138 13.17 22.97 -12.59
CA ILE A 138 14.38 22.61 -11.82
C ILE A 138 14.68 21.12 -11.91
N SER A 139 15.87 20.71 -11.48
CA SER A 139 16.18 19.29 -11.34
C SER A 139 15.31 18.67 -10.23
N PRO A 140 14.66 17.51 -10.45
CA PRO A 140 13.94 16.81 -9.39
C PRO A 140 14.81 16.41 -8.19
N MET A 141 16.14 16.41 -8.33
CA MET A 141 17.07 16.16 -7.22
C MET A 141 17.20 17.34 -6.25
N GLU A 142 16.80 18.53 -6.68
CA GLU A 142 16.84 19.76 -5.88
C GLU A 142 15.51 20.00 -5.14
N TRP A 143 14.65 18.97 -5.06
CA TRP A 143 13.32 19.08 -4.46
C TRP A 143 13.36 19.53 -2.99
N ARG A 144 14.42 19.23 -2.24
CA ARG A 144 14.60 19.69 -0.85
C ARG A 144 14.78 21.20 -0.76
N GLU A 145 15.61 21.77 -1.64
CA GLU A 145 15.82 23.21 -1.71
C GLU A 145 14.53 23.91 -2.13
N LEU A 146 13.81 23.32 -3.09
CA LEU A 146 12.50 23.79 -3.51
C LEU A 146 11.50 23.87 -2.33
N GLN A 147 11.40 22.81 -1.51
CA GLN A 147 10.53 22.83 -0.32
C GLN A 147 11.00 23.85 0.72
N HIS A 148 12.32 24.02 0.88
CA HIS A 148 12.88 24.99 1.82
C HIS A 148 12.52 26.44 1.44
N ILE A 149 12.61 26.78 0.16
CA ILE A 149 12.20 28.09 -0.34
C ILE A 149 10.70 28.31 -0.10
N ALA A 150 9.88 27.29 -0.41
CA ALA A 150 8.42 27.34 -0.25
C ALA A 150 7.99 27.61 1.19
N THR A 151 8.56 26.85 2.13
CA THR A 151 8.23 26.95 3.56
C THR A 151 8.70 28.27 4.18
N THR A 152 9.79 28.85 3.67
CA THR A 152 10.31 30.15 4.14
C THR A 152 9.52 31.34 3.60
N ALA A 153 8.87 31.19 2.44
CA ALA A 153 8.24 32.30 1.72
C ALA A 153 6.94 32.83 2.36
N VAL A 154 6.26 32.04 3.21
CA VAL A 154 5.02 32.27 4.00
C VAL A 154 3.83 32.94 3.29
N ASN A 155 4.03 34.04 2.56
CA ASN A 155 3.00 34.86 1.92
C ASN A 155 3.04 34.86 0.38
N ASP A 156 4.22 34.72 -0.24
CA ASP A 156 4.35 34.77 -1.70
C ASP A 156 5.42 33.80 -2.21
N ILE A 157 4.96 32.57 -2.43
CA ILE A 157 5.79 31.45 -2.86
C ILE A 157 6.25 31.64 -4.31
N GLU A 158 5.40 32.20 -5.17
CA GLU A 158 5.71 32.40 -6.58
C GLU A 158 6.80 33.46 -6.76
N ALA A 159 6.70 34.60 -6.06
CA ALA A 159 7.74 35.62 -6.10
C ALA A 159 9.03 35.12 -5.42
N ALA A 160 8.93 34.28 -4.38
CA ALA A 160 10.11 33.67 -3.76
C ALA A 160 10.83 32.74 -4.73
N LEU A 161 10.13 31.82 -5.37
CA LEU A 161 10.71 30.91 -6.35
C LEU A 161 11.27 31.66 -7.58
N SER A 162 10.55 32.67 -8.06
CA SER A 162 11.02 33.49 -9.19
C SER A 162 12.33 34.21 -8.89
N ARG A 163 12.57 34.66 -7.64
CA ARG A 163 13.86 35.25 -7.23
C ARG A 163 15.02 34.27 -7.29
N HIS A 164 14.74 32.97 -7.19
CA HIS A 164 15.71 31.90 -7.35
C HIS A 164 15.77 31.36 -8.80
N GLY A 165 15.08 32.00 -9.75
CA GLY A 165 15.05 31.56 -11.15
C GLY A 165 14.17 30.32 -11.40
N VAL A 166 13.32 29.97 -10.43
CA VAL A 166 12.42 28.83 -10.49
C VAL A 166 11.05 29.28 -11.00
N TYR A 167 10.62 28.69 -12.10
CA TYR A 167 9.29 28.82 -12.68
C TYR A 167 8.51 27.53 -12.46
N MET A 168 7.25 27.66 -12.06
CA MET A 168 6.39 26.53 -11.77
C MET A 168 5.07 26.63 -12.53
N GLN A 169 4.48 25.48 -12.84
CA GLN A 169 3.13 25.41 -13.39
C GLN A 169 2.08 25.74 -12.32
N SER A 170 0.87 26.14 -12.74
CA SER A 170 -0.23 26.44 -11.80
C SER A 170 -0.64 25.25 -10.94
N THR A 171 -0.34 24.02 -11.36
CA THR A 171 -0.61 22.78 -10.63
C THR A 171 0.56 22.30 -9.78
N ALA A 172 1.64 23.07 -9.67
CA ALA A 172 2.82 22.65 -8.92
C ALA A 172 2.60 22.68 -7.41
N VAL A 173 1.74 23.57 -6.91
CA VAL A 173 1.50 23.74 -5.48
C VAL A 173 0.34 22.84 -5.03
N SER A 174 0.54 22.12 -3.95
CA SER A 174 -0.48 21.26 -3.32
C SER A 174 -0.47 21.43 -1.81
N TRP A 175 -1.66 21.37 -1.21
CA TRP A 175 -1.84 21.35 0.24
C TRP A 175 -2.11 19.93 0.69
N LEU A 176 -1.28 19.44 1.61
CA LEU A 176 -1.24 18.06 2.05
C LEU A 176 -1.37 17.96 3.57
N THR A 177 -1.83 16.82 4.05
CA THR A 177 -1.71 16.46 5.46
C THR A 177 -0.26 16.08 5.80
N ALA A 178 0.08 16.06 7.09
CA ALA A 178 1.39 15.60 7.54
C ALA A 178 1.72 14.17 7.05
N ALA A 179 0.74 13.25 7.09
CA ALA A 179 0.90 11.87 6.64
C ALA A 179 1.14 11.77 5.11
N GLN A 180 0.37 12.54 4.33
CA GLN A 180 0.53 12.62 2.87
C GLN A 180 1.91 13.18 2.49
N LEU A 181 2.34 14.26 3.16
CA LEU A 181 3.66 14.86 2.95
C LEU A 181 4.79 13.89 3.30
N GLN A 182 4.66 13.15 4.40
CA GLN A 182 5.64 12.15 4.81
C GLN A 182 5.78 11.03 3.77
N SER A 183 4.67 10.53 3.24
CA SER A 183 4.68 9.50 2.19
C SER A 183 5.37 9.99 0.92
N ILE A 184 5.01 11.18 0.42
CA ILE A 184 5.67 11.77 -0.75
C ILE A 184 7.17 12.00 -0.52
N THR A 185 7.53 12.45 0.68
CA THR A 185 8.94 12.68 1.06
C THR A 185 9.74 11.38 1.03
N ALA A 186 9.15 10.27 1.48
CA ALA A 186 9.77 8.96 1.43
C ALA A 186 10.00 8.51 -0.03
N ASP A 187 9.02 8.69 -0.91
CA ASP A 187 9.14 8.34 -2.34
C ASP A 187 10.18 9.19 -3.08
N LEU A 188 10.24 10.49 -2.80
CA LEU A 188 11.27 11.38 -3.36
C LEU A 188 12.67 11.02 -2.85
N THR A 189 12.79 10.61 -1.59
CA THR A 189 14.07 10.13 -1.04
C THR A 189 14.49 8.82 -1.69
N ALA A 190 13.58 7.86 -1.85
CA ALA A 190 13.86 6.60 -2.54
C ALA A 190 14.21 6.80 -4.03
N MET A 191 13.67 7.84 -4.67
CA MET A 191 14.07 8.24 -6.02
C MET A 191 15.53 8.67 -6.09
N GLU A 192 16.05 9.42 -5.10
CA GLU A 192 17.46 9.82 -5.07
C GLU A 192 18.39 8.60 -5.08
N ASP A 193 18.01 7.54 -4.38
CA ASP A 193 18.79 6.31 -4.29
C ASP A 193 18.72 5.47 -5.58
N SER A 194 17.58 5.49 -6.28
CA SER A 194 17.30 4.61 -7.42
C SER A 194 17.38 5.28 -8.80
N LEU A 195 17.47 6.62 -8.84
CA LEU A 195 17.45 7.46 -10.06
C LEU A 195 16.25 7.19 -10.99
N SER A 196 15.13 6.72 -10.43
CA SER A 196 13.93 6.32 -11.18
C SER A 196 12.96 7.49 -11.43
N PHE A 197 13.43 8.52 -12.14
CA PHE A 197 12.69 9.78 -12.31
C PHE A 197 11.31 9.63 -12.96
N GLU A 198 11.19 8.81 -14.02
CA GLU A 198 9.93 8.67 -14.75
C GLU A 198 8.84 8.02 -13.89
N PHE A 199 9.22 6.97 -13.15
CA PHE A 199 8.30 6.27 -12.25
C PHE A 199 7.88 7.17 -11.10
N THR A 200 8.82 7.84 -10.44
CA THR A 200 8.52 8.74 -9.33
C THR A 200 7.69 9.94 -9.80
N SER A 201 7.96 10.49 -10.99
CA SER A 201 7.14 11.58 -11.54
C SER A 201 5.69 11.18 -11.71
N TRP A 202 5.43 9.99 -12.28
CA TRP A 202 4.08 9.47 -12.42
C TRP A 202 3.42 9.21 -11.06
N LEU A 203 4.13 8.55 -10.15
CA LEU A 203 3.63 8.22 -8.81
C LEU A 203 3.26 9.48 -8.03
N ILE A 204 4.16 10.45 -7.93
CA ILE A 204 3.91 11.71 -7.22
C ILE A 204 2.73 12.45 -7.85
N SER A 205 2.65 12.51 -9.17
CA SER A 205 1.53 13.19 -9.85
C SER A 205 0.18 12.51 -9.55
N ASP A 206 0.14 11.18 -9.49
CA ASP A 206 -1.04 10.41 -9.12
C ASP A 206 -1.43 10.65 -7.65
N CYS A 207 -0.47 10.57 -6.72
CA CYS A 207 -0.68 10.81 -5.29
C CYS A 207 -1.22 12.22 -5.03
N LEU A 208 -0.66 13.26 -5.67
CA LEU A 208 -1.14 14.64 -5.52
C LEU A 208 -2.56 14.82 -6.06
N LEU A 209 -2.89 14.14 -7.16
CA LEU A 209 -4.24 14.18 -7.73
C LEU A 209 -5.26 13.50 -6.82
N ARG A 210 -4.89 12.37 -6.19
CA ARG A 210 -5.73 11.67 -5.20
C ARG A 210 -5.88 12.49 -3.92
N ALA A 211 -4.78 13.02 -3.37
CA ALA A 211 -4.79 13.97 -2.25
C ALA A 211 -5.74 15.14 -2.52
N GLY A 212 -5.62 15.79 -3.68
CA GLY A 212 -6.47 16.92 -4.05
C GLY A 212 -7.96 16.55 -4.06
N ARG A 213 -8.32 15.35 -4.53
CA ARG A 213 -9.72 14.89 -4.47
C ARG A 213 -10.17 14.63 -3.05
N ALA A 214 -9.39 13.89 -2.28
CA ALA A 214 -9.76 13.50 -0.92
C ALA A 214 -9.82 14.71 0.02
N ASN A 215 -8.88 15.64 -0.10
CA ASN A 215 -8.82 16.85 0.71
C ASN A 215 -10.02 17.79 0.42
N ASN A 216 -10.46 17.88 -0.84
CA ASN A 216 -11.66 18.63 -1.23
C ASN A 216 -12.98 18.01 -0.72
N MET A 217 -12.96 16.73 -0.34
CA MET A 217 -14.12 16.04 0.22
C MET A 217 -14.23 16.20 1.74
N MET A 218 -13.23 16.77 2.40
CA MET A 218 -13.28 16.98 3.84
C MET A 218 -14.27 18.08 4.21
N PRO A 219 -15.11 17.86 5.24
CA PRO A 219 -15.94 18.91 5.79
C PRO A 219 -15.03 19.97 6.40
N MET A 220 -15.03 21.18 5.83
CA MET A 220 -14.36 22.34 6.44
C MET A 220 -14.92 22.51 7.86
N ALA A 221 -14.09 22.40 8.89
CA ALA A 221 -14.48 22.72 10.24
C ALA A 221 -14.76 24.23 10.30
N GLY A 222 -16.04 24.60 10.20
CA GLY A 222 -16.52 25.97 10.37
C GLY A 222 -16.70 26.35 11.83
#